data_AF-B8KIX5-F1
#
_entry.id   AF-B8KIX5-F1
#
_cell.length_a   1.000
_cell.length_b   1.000
_cell.length_c   1.000
_cell.angle_alpha   90.00
_cell.angle_beta   90.00
_cell.angle_gamma   90.00
#
_symmetry.space_group_name_H-M   'P 1'
#
loop_
_entity.id
_entity.type
_entity.pdbx_description
1 polymer ?
#
loop_
_entity_poly.entity_id
_entity_poly.type
_entity_poly.pdbx_seq_one_letter_code
_entity_poly.pdbx_strand_id
1 'polypeptide(L)'
;MSDGVFVIRNQLGQFWTRAAEWVDGREPQRILKIKHHDEAVNQLVELSAKDIDLRGEVLACEVDERKDPIIEASSHLTPTLAEKAAEKAAEKAAQAARLAAEENAQTQELDDAPEQENDEEEPPRTVAV
;
A
#
# COMPACT_ATOMS: atom_id res chain seq x y z
N MET A 1 -38.07 11.53 6.67
CA MET A 1 -37.31 10.55 5.89
C MET A 1 -36.04 10.35 6.68
N SER A 2 -35.79 9.15 7.22
CA SER A 2 -34.57 8.92 7.98
C SER A 2 -33.38 9.08 7.03
N ASP A 3 -32.56 10.13 7.23
CA ASP A 3 -31.31 10.37 6.50
C ASP A 3 -30.26 9.33 6.95
N GLY A 4 -30.55 8.05 6.70
CA GLY A 4 -29.65 6.95 7.00
C GLY A 4 -28.47 6.91 6.04
N VAL A 5 -27.36 6.36 6.50
CA VAL A 5 -26.16 6.09 5.70
C VAL A 5 -25.90 4.59 5.67
N PHE A 6 -25.19 4.16 4.64
CA PHE A 6 -24.71 2.80 4.50
C PHE A 6 -23.24 2.75 4.88
N VAL A 7 -22.89 1.74 5.68
CA VAL A 7 -21.51 1.45 6.10
C VAL A 7 -21.17 0.02 5.71
N ILE A 8 -19.88 -0.28 5.55
CA ILE A 8 -19.39 -1.61 5.19
C ILE A 8 -18.73 -2.23 6.41
N ARG A 9 -19.18 -3.43 6.79
CA ARG A 9 -18.64 -4.21 7.91
C ARG A 9 -18.03 -5.51 7.40
N ASN A 10 -16.92 -5.97 7.96
CA ASN A 10 -16.34 -7.28 7.65
C ASN A 10 -16.78 -8.38 8.63
N GLN A 11 -16.33 -9.62 8.40
CA GLN A 11 -16.64 -10.77 9.25
C GLN A 11 -16.13 -10.67 10.68
N LEU A 12 -15.15 -9.79 10.95
CA LEU A 12 -14.62 -9.50 12.28
C LEU A 12 -15.37 -8.35 12.97
N GLY A 13 -16.45 -7.85 12.36
CA GLY A 13 -17.21 -6.71 12.87
C GLY A 13 -16.55 -5.35 12.64
N GLN A 14 -15.41 -5.29 11.94
CA GLN A 14 -14.69 -4.04 11.67
C GLN A 14 -15.34 -3.27 10.53
N PHE A 15 -15.21 -1.95 10.57
CA PHE A 15 -15.82 -1.03 9.61
C PHE A 15 -14.79 -0.46 8.65
N TRP A 16 -15.20 -0.25 7.40
CA TRP A 16 -14.36 0.37 6.38
C TRP A 16 -14.31 1.89 6.54
N THR A 17 -13.14 2.49 6.35
CA THR A 17 -12.91 3.94 6.50
C THR A 17 -12.57 4.63 5.18
N ARG A 18 -12.70 5.97 5.17
CA ARG A 18 -12.28 6.80 4.01
C ARG A 18 -10.78 6.72 3.71
N ALA A 19 -9.97 6.32 4.69
CA ALA A 19 -8.53 6.12 4.54
C ALA A 19 -8.18 4.75 3.93
N ALA A 20 -9.19 3.97 3.51
CA ALA A 20 -9.04 2.60 3.03
C ALA A 20 -8.45 1.64 4.07
N GLU A 21 -8.95 1.75 5.31
CA GLU A 21 -8.52 0.95 6.46
C GLU A 21 -9.72 0.33 7.18
N TRP A 22 -9.53 -0.85 7.76
CA TRP A 22 -10.47 -1.46 8.70
C TRP A 22 -10.26 -0.92 10.12
N VAL A 23 -11.34 -0.51 10.78
CA VAL A 23 -11.34 -0.03 12.18
C VAL A 23 -12.41 -0.72 13.02
N ASP A 24 -12.24 -0.74 14.33
CA ASP A 24 -13.16 -1.39 15.28
C ASP A 24 -14.49 -0.62 15.48
N GLY A 25 -14.58 0.65 15.09
CA GLY A 25 -15.81 1.44 15.15
C GLY A 25 -15.97 2.34 16.37
N ARG A 26 -14.95 2.47 17.23
CA ARG A 26 -14.93 3.45 18.34
C ARG A 26 -14.90 4.90 17.87
N GLU A 27 -14.40 5.13 16.65
CA GLU A 27 -14.33 6.44 16.01
C GLU A 27 -15.29 6.50 14.81
N PRO A 28 -16.61 6.67 15.03
CA PRO A 28 -17.61 6.63 13.96
C PRO A 28 -17.40 7.73 12.89
N GLN A 29 -16.69 8.82 13.24
CA GLN A 29 -16.34 9.89 12.32
C GLN A 29 -15.43 9.43 11.17
N ARG A 30 -14.61 8.39 11.39
CA ARG A 30 -13.64 7.88 10.40
C ARG A 30 -14.26 6.92 9.40
N ILE A 31 -15.43 6.38 9.73
CA ILE A 31 -16.10 5.36 8.93
C ILE A 31 -16.55 5.95 7.60
N LEU A 32 -16.43 5.15 6.54
CA LEU A 32 -16.96 5.52 5.25
C LEU A 32 -18.48 5.48 5.29
N LYS A 33 -19.08 6.67 5.21
CA LYS A 33 -20.53 6.89 5.16
C LYS A 33 -20.93 7.01 3.69
N ILE A 34 -21.76 6.11 3.22
CA ILE A 34 -22.23 6.08 1.84
C ILE A 34 -23.72 6.41 1.83
N LYS A 35 -24.14 7.30 0.93
CA LYS A 35 -25.53 7.76 0.90
C LYS A 35 -26.48 6.73 0.30
N HIS A 36 -26.03 6.04 -0.74
CA HIS A 36 -26.85 5.11 -1.49
C HIS A 36 -26.37 3.66 -1.31
N HIS A 37 -27.33 2.73 -1.22
CA HIS A 37 -27.02 1.32 -0.96
C HIS A 37 -26.21 0.70 -2.10
N ASP A 38 -26.54 1.01 -3.35
CA ASP A 38 -25.85 0.53 -4.54
C ASP A 38 -24.39 0.99 -4.58
N GLU A 39 -24.10 2.23 -4.18
CA GLU A 39 -22.71 2.71 -4.03
C GLU A 39 -21.94 1.88 -2.99
N ALA A 40 -22.60 1.53 -1.87
CA ALA A 40 -21.98 0.71 -0.83
C ALA A 40 -21.73 -0.73 -1.27
N VAL A 41 -22.66 -1.30 -2.05
CA VAL A 41 -22.49 -2.61 -2.67
C VAL A 41 -21.35 -2.59 -3.67
N ASN A 42 -21.28 -1.58 -4.54
CA ASN A 42 -20.17 -1.43 -5.49
C ASN A 42 -18.83 -1.37 -4.75
N GLN A 43 -18.74 -0.58 -3.69
CA GLN A 43 -17.52 -0.50 -2.89
C GLN A 43 -17.15 -1.84 -2.24
N LEU A 44 -18.13 -2.59 -1.72
CA LEU A 44 -17.90 -3.92 -1.15
C LEU A 44 -17.44 -4.93 -2.21
N VAL A 45 -17.96 -4.86 -3.43
CA VAL A 45 -17.52 -5.70 -4.56
C VAL A 45 -16.07 -5.39 -4.90
N GLU A 46 -15.67 -4.12 -4.96
CA GLU A 46 -14.27 -3.74 -5.19
C GLU A 46 -13.33 -4.26 -4.09
N LEU A 47 -13.77 -4.26 -2.83
CA LEU A 47 -12.99 -4.81 -1.72
C LEU A 47 -12.86 -6.33 -1.83
N SER A 48 -13.96 -7.02 -2.09
CA SER A 48 -13.99 -8.48 -2.26
C SER A 48 -13.19 -8.95 -3.49
N ALA A 49 -13.07 -8.11 -4.52
CA ALA A 49 -12.25 -8.41 -5.69
C ALA A 49 -10.74 -8.32 -5.39
N LYS A 50 -10.34 -7.49 -4.42
CA LYS A 50 -8.94 -7.36 -3.96
C LYS A 50 -8.58 -8.43 -2.94
N ASP A 51 -9.53 -8.83 -2.10
CA ASP A 51 -9.39 -9.84 -1.06
C ASP A 51 -10.56 -10.83 -1.14
N ILE A 52 -10.29 -12.00 -1.71
CA ILE A 52 -11.30 -13.05 -1.93
C ILE A 52 -11.76 -13.73 -0.64
N ASP A 53 -11.02 -13.59 0.45
CA ASP A 53 -11.37 -14.14 1.76
C ASP A 53 -12.18 -13.14 2.60
N LEU A 54 -12.28 -11.89 2.14
CA LEU A 54 -13.17 -10.92 2.74
C LEU A 54 -14.62 -11.39 2.64
N ARG A 55 -15.33 -11.33 3.77
CA ARG A 55 -16.77 -11.56 3.84
C ARG A 55 -17.40 -10.33 4.49
N GLY A 56 -17.57 -9.30 3.66
CA GLY A 56 -18.19 -8.07 4.09
C GLY A 56 -19.70 -8.03 3.85
N GLU A 57 -20.36 -7.14 4.57
CA GLU A 57 -21.78 -6.82 4.40
C GLU A 57 -21.99 -5.31 4.42
N VAL A 58 -23.08 -4.86 3.79
CA VAL A 58 -23.52 -3.47 3.81
C VAL A 58 -24.60 -3.33 4.88
N LEU A 59 -24.41 -2.42 5.83
CA LEU A 59 -25.35 -2.14 6.90
C LEU A 59 -25.96 -0.75 6.71
N ALA A 60 -27.29 -0.66 6.82
CA ALA A 60 -27.98 0.61 6.93
C ALA A 60 -27.93 1.08 8.38
N CYS A 61 -27.39 2.28 8.60
CA CYS A 61 -27.24 2.89 9.91
C CYS A 61 -27.90 4.26 9.93
N GLU A 62 -28.60 4.55 11.02
CA GLU A 62 -29.04 5.92 11.29
C GLU A 62 -27.84 6.78 11.68
N VAL A 63 -27.94 8.08 11.42
CA VAL A 63 -26.92 9.06 11.81
C VAL A 63 -27.41 9.86 13.01
N ASP A 64 -26.49 10.22 13.90
CA ASP A 64 -26.77 11.12 15.01
C ASP A 64 -26.88 12.59 14.56
N GLU A 65 -27.09 13.51 15.50
CA GLU A 65 -27.14 14.96 15.25
C GLU A 65 -25.84 15.53 14.65
N ARG A 66 -24.72 14.81 14.80
CA ARG A 66 -23.40 15.14 14.25
C ARG A 66 -23.12 14.47 12.91
N LYS A 67 -24.11 13.78 12.34
CA LYS A 67 -24.03 12.98 11.11
C LYS A 67 -23.06 11.80 11.22
N ASP A 68 -22.83 11.29 12.43
CA ASP A 68 -22.02 10.10 12.68
C ASP A 68 -22.91 8.86 12.75
N PRO A 69 -22.51 7.74 12.11
CA PRO A 69 -23.32 6.53 12.10
C PRO A 69 -23.41 5.96 13.52
N ILE A 70 -24.63 5.62 13.93
CA ILE A 70 -24.88 4.95 15.21
C ILE A 70 -24.61 3.47 14.99
N ILE A 71 -23.45 3.00 15.48
CA ILE A 71 -22.97 1.63 15.33
C ILE A 71 -22.42 1.09 16.65
N GLU A 72 -22.48 -0.22 16.83
CA GLU A 72 -21.81 -0.92 17.92
C GLU A 72 -20.37 -1.24 17.52
N ALA A 73 -19.40 -0.89 18.38
CA ALA A 73 -18.00 -1.17 18.15
C ALA A 73 -17.71 -2.68 18.23
N SER A 74 -16.85 -3.17 17.35
CA SER A 74 -16.42 -4.57 17.37
C SER A 74 -15.60 -4.89 18.61
N SER A 75 -15.76 -6.12 19.10
CA SER A 75 -14.89 -6.70 20.13
C SER A 75 -13.50 -7.06 19.59
N HIS A 76 -13.32 -7.16 18.28
CA HIS A 76 -12.04 -7.45 17.65
C HIS A 76 -11.20 -6.19 17.50
N LEU A 77 -10.17 -6.07 18.32
CA LEU A 77 -9.20 -4.99 18.25
C LEU A 77 -8.45 -5.04 16.91
N THR A 78 -8.47 -3.93 16.18
CA THR A 78 -7.53 -3.70 15.07
C THR A 78 -6.21 -3.18 15.63
N PRO A 79 -5.05 -3.62 15.10
CA PRO A 79 -3.78 -2.99 15.44
C PRO A 79 -3.85 -1.51 15.11
N THR A 80 -3.32 -0.70 16.01
CA THR A 80 -3.39 0.76 15.94
C THR A 80 -2.65 1.26 14.70
N LEU A 81 -3.05 2.45 14.24
CA LEU A 81 -2.40 3.09 13.09
C LEU A 81 -0.89 3.29 13.32
N ALA A 82 -0.48 3.52 14.58
CA ALA A 82 0.93 3.64 14.96
C ALA A 82 1.70 2.33 14.77
N GLU A 83 1.10 1.19 15.14
CA GLU A 83 1.71 -0.14 14.96
C GLU A 83 1.83 -0.49 13.47
N LYS A 84 0.78 -0.26 12.68
CA LYS A 84 0.82 -0.47 11.22
C LYS A 84 1.83 0.45 10.51
N ALA A 85 1.93 1.71 10.94
CA ALA A 85 2.89 2.66 10.38
C ALA A 85 4.32 2.27 10.72
N ALA A 86 4.58 1.77 11.94
CA ALA A 86 5.89 1.29 12.35
C ALA A 86 6.32 0.05 11.53
N GLU A 87 5.41 -0.90 11.32
CA GLU A 87 5.67 -2.09 10.50
C GLU A 87 5.99 -1.73 9.05
N LYS A 88 5.17 -0.86 8.44
CA LYS A 88 5.40 -0.39 7.07
C LYS A 88 6.69 0.43 6.93
N ALA A 89 7.04 1.22 7.94
CA ALA A 89 8.29 1.97 7.97
C ALA A 89 9.50 1.03 8.08
N ALA A 90 9.41 -0.02 8.89
CA ALA A 90 10.44 -1.03 9.02
C ALA A 90 10.66 -1.80 7.70
N GLU A 91 9.58 -2.21 7.03
CA GLU A 91 9.65 -2.90 5.74
C GLU A 91 10.26 -2.01 4.64
N LYS A 92 9.86 -0.74 4.59
CA LYS A 92 10.43 0.25 3.66
C LYS A 92 11.92 0.49 3.93
N ALA A 93 12.33 0.55 5.20
CA ALA A 93 13.73 0.71 5.57
C ALA A 93 14.58 -0.50 5.19
N ALA A 94 14.05 -1.72 5.40
CA ALA A 94 14.71 -2.96 5.00
C ALA A 94 14.86 -3.06 3.47
N GLN A 95 13.84 -2.65 2.71
CA GLN A 95 13.90 -2.63 1.25
C GLN A 95 14.92 -1.61 0.73
N ALA A 96 14.97 -0.41 1.32
CA ALA A 96 15.95 0.62 0.97
C ALA A 96 17.40 0.17 1.26
N ALA A 97 17.62 -0.51 2.40
CA ALA A 97 18.94 -1.06 2.74
C ALA A 97 19.38 -2.16 1.75
N ARG A 98 18.45 -2.99 1.27
CA ARG A 98 18.74 -4.04 0.29
C ARG A 98 19.14 -3.46 -1.06
N LEU A 99 18.42 -2.45 -1.55
CA LEU A 99 18.74 -1.74 -2.80
C LEU A 99 20.10 -1.03 -2.72
N ALA A 100 20.42 -0.39 -1.59
CA ALA A 100 21.72 0.26 -1.39
C ALA A 100 22.89 -0.73 -1.35
N ALA A 101 22.68 -1.94 -0.82
CA ALA A 101 23.70 -2.99 -0.82
C ALA A 101 23.95 -3.57 -2.23
N GLU A 102 22.92 -3.64 -3.07
CA GLU A 102 23.00 -4.16 -4.44
C GLU A 102 23.70 -3.15 -5.39
N GLU A 103 23.47 -1.85 -5.20
CA GLU A 103 24.14 -0.77 -5.95
C GLU A 103 25.66 -0.69 -5.68
N ASN A 104 26.08 -0.95 -4.44
CA ASN A 104 27.51 -0.90 -4.06
C ASN A 104 28.30 -2.10 -4.64
N ALA A 105 27.65 -3.26 -4.84
CA ALA A 105 28.29 -4.44 -5.43
C ALA A 105 28.59 -4.26 -6.94
N GLN A 106 27.79 -3.47 -7.66
CA GLN A 106 27.91 -3.28 -9.10
C GLN A 106 29.00 -2.26 -9.50
N THR A 107 29.47 -1.43 -8.57
CA THR A 107 30.49 -0.40 -8.82
C THR A 107 31.92 -0.95 -8.71
N GLN A 108 32.12 -2.13 -8.12
CA GLN A 108 33.44 -2.68 -7.81
C GLN A 108 34.07 -3.52 -8.93
N GLU A 109 33.35 -3.82 -10.02
CA GLU A 109 33.84 -4.66 -11.14
C GLU A 109 34.37 -3.87 -12.36
N LEU A 110 34.43 -2.53 -12.31
CA LEU A 110 34.86 -1.69 -13.44
C LEU A 110 36.33 -1.23 -13.40
N ASP A 111 37.10 -1.58 -12.36
CA ASP A 111 38.49 -1.12 -12.20
C ASP A 111 39.57 -2.14 -12.65
N ASP A 112 39.19 -3.33 -13.14
CA ASP A 112 40.13 -4.35 -13.66
C ASP A 112 40.08 -4.41 -15.20
N ALA A 113 40.44 -3.29 -15.85
CA ALA A 113 40.67 -3.28 -17.29
C ALA A 113 42.16 -3.56 -17.57
N PRO A 114 42.53 -4.65 -18.29
CA PRO A 114 43.91 -4.84 -18.71
C PRO A 114 44.27 -3.78 -19.75
N GLU A 115 45.30 -2.97 -19.46
CA GLU A 115 45.92 -2.06 -20.42
C GLU A 115 46.37 -2.88 -21.64
N GLN A 116 45.69 -2.69 -22.78
CA GLN A 116 46.14 -3.26 -24.05
C GLN A 116 47.29 -2.42 -24.58
N GLU A 117 48.49 -2.99 -24.49
CA GLU A 117 49.71 -2.53 -25.15
C GLU A 117 49.46 -2.51 -26.66
N ASN A 118 49.24 -1.33 -27.23
CA ASN A 118 49.17 -1.14 -28.68
C ASN A 118 50.59 -1.21 -29.23
N ASP A 119 50.95 -2.36 -29.83
CA ASP A 119 52.11 -2.48 -30.70
C ASP A 119 51.88 -1.63 -31.95
N GLU A 120 52.63 -0.54 -32.05
CA GLU A 120 52.67 0.39 -33.17
C GLU A 120 53.42 -0.28 -34.35
N GLU A 121 52.68 -0.95 -35.24
CA GLU A 121 53.25 -1.53 -36.46
C GLU A 121 53.59 -0.40 -37.46
N GLU A 122 54.82 0.12 -37.39
CA GLU A 122 55.39 1.03 -38.40
C GLU A 122 55.44 0.33 -39.77
N PRO A 123 54.89 0.92 -40.85
CA PRO A 123 55.11 0.39 -42.20
C PRO A 123 56.54 0.73 -42.66
N PRO A 124 57.26 -0.19 -43.33
CA PRO A 124 58.62 0.08 -43.77
C PRO A 124 58.63 1.13 -44.88
N ARG A 125 59.29 2.25 -44.61
CA ARG A 125 59.81 3.14 -45.65
C ARG A 125 60.91 2.40 -46.43
N THR A 126 60.68 2.14 -47.71
CA THR A 126 61.77 1.97 -48.67
C THR A 126 61.73 3.09 -49.68
N VAL A 127 62.82 3.85 -49.66
CA VAL A 127 63.14 5.01 -50.47
C VAL A 127 63.93 4.57 -51.71
N ALA A 128 63.53 5.12 -52.85
CA ALA A 128 64.28 5.48 -54.07
C ALA A 128 65.08 4.43 -54.86
N VAL A 129 64.87 4.40 -56.18
CA VAL A 129 65.63 5.21 -57.16
C VAL A 129 64.92 5.22 -58.51
#